data_AF-A0AAD5QY85-F1
#
_entry.id   AF-A0AAD5QY85-F1
#
_cell.length_a   1.000
_cell.length_b   1.000
_cell.length_c   1.000
_cell.angle_alpha   90.00
_cell.angle_beta   90.00
_cell.angle_gamma   90.00
#
_symmetry.space_group_name_H-M   'P 1'
#
loop_
_entity.id
_entity.type
_entity.pdbx_description
1 polymer ?
#
loop_
_entity_poly.entity_id
_entity_poly.type
_entity_poly.pdbx_seq_one_letter_code
_entity_poly.pdbx_strand_id
1 'polypeptide(L)'
;MRMGSEVYHHLKSEIKKRYGLDATAVGDEGGFAPNIQDNKEGLDLLKTAIQLAGYTGKISIGMDVAASEFFKEGSMILTSKIQIPIPANG
;
A
#
# COMPACT_ATOMS: atom_id res chain seq x y z
N MET A 1 -17.53 1.79 -11.43
CA MET A 1 -16.84 3.01 -10.92
C MET A 1 -17.26 3.43 -9.51
N ARG A 2 -18.54 3.34 -9.12
CA ARG A 2 -19.03 3.78 -7.79
C ARG A 2 -18.27 3.17 -6.60
N MET A 3 -18.13 1.85 -6.53
CA MET A 3 -17.48 1.17 -5.40
C MET A 3 -16.03 1.63 -5.20
N GLY A 4 -15.25 1.73 -6.28
CA GLY A 4 -13.86 2.20 -6.21
C GLY A 4 -13.75 3.64 -5.72
N SER A 5 -14.60 4.54 -6.21
CA SER A 5 -14.64 5.94 -5.77
C SER A 5 -15.00 6.08 -4.28
N GLU A 6 -16.02 5.35 -3.83
CA GLU A 6 -16.42 5.37 -2.43
C GLU A 6 -15.32 4.81 -1.51
N VAL A 7 -14.66 3.72 -1.89
CA VAL A 7 -13.49 3.20 -1.13
C VAL A 7 -12.35 4.21 -1.11
N TYR A 8 -12.05 4.86 -2.24
CA TYR A 8 -11.00 5.88 -2.33
C TYR A 8 -11.26 7.06 -1.38
N HIS A 9 -12.50 7.54 -1.29
CA HIS A 9 -12.87 8.62 -0.36
C HIS A 9 -12.80 8.20 1.12
N HIS A 10 -13.18 6.96 1.43
CA HIS A 10 -13.00 6.41 2.80
C HIS A 10 -11.52 6.23 3.14
N LEU A 11 -10.71 5.76 2.20
CA LEU A 11 -9.27 5.65 2.35
C LEU A 11 -8.63 7.01 2.63
N LYS A 12 -9.01 8.06 1.89
CA LYS A 12 -8.57 9.43 2.14
C LYS A 12 -8.87 9.89 3.57
N SER A 13 -10.09 9.60 4.04
CA SER A 13 -10.53 9.98 5.38
C SER A 13 -9.74 9.26 6.47
N GLU A 14 -9.48 7.97 6.28
CA GLU A 14 -8.70 7.17 7.23
C GLU A 14 -7.22 7.59 7.25
N ILE A 15 -6.62 7.85 6.08
CA ILE A 15 -5.26 8.38 5.99
C ILE A 15 -5.16 9.73 6.68
N LYS A 16 -6.09 10.66 6.40
CA LYS A 16 -6.12 11.97 7.06
C LYS A 16 -6.19 11.85 8.58
N LYS A 17 -6.99 10.90 9.08
CA LYS A 17 -7.18 10.67 10.51
C LYS A 17 -5.91 10.15 11.19
N ARG A 18 -5.15 9.26 10.52
CA ARG A 18 -3.96 8.62 11.11
C ARG A 18 -2.67 9.40 10.91
N TYR A 19 -2.47 10.00 9.75
CA TYR A 19 -1.20 10.62 9.34
C TYR A 19 -1.31 12.13 9.11
N GLY A 20 -2.49 12.72 9.25
CA GLY A 20 -2.73 14.15 9.04
C GLY A 20 -3.12 14.51 7.61
N LEU A 21 -3.45 15.78 7.39
CA LEU A 21 -3.96 16.29 6.11
C LEU A 21 -2.96 16.11 4.96
N ASP A 22 -1.68 16.35 5.25
CA ASP A 22 -0.61 16.37 4.24
C ASP A 22 -0.37 14.99 3.62
N ALA A 23 -0.70 13.91 4.34
CA ALA A 23 -0.63 12.53 3.85
C ALA A 23 -1.71 12.20 2.79
N THR A 24 -2.62 13.14 2.48
CA THR A 24 -3.66 12.96 1.45
C THR A 24 -3.35 13.63 0.11
N ALA A 25 -2.12 14.11 -0.07
CA ALA A 25 -1.60 14.47 -1.38
C ALA A 25 -1.61 13.24 -2.31
N VAL A 26 -1.74 13.50 -3.61
CA VAL A 26 -1.82 12.45 -4.64
C VAL A 26 -0.54 12.40 -5.45
N GLY A 27 -0.09 11.19 -5.78
CA GLY A 27 1.01 10.98 -6.72
C GLY A 27 0.55 11.00 -8.17
N ASP A 28 1.46 10.66 -9.09
CA ASP A 28 1.24 10.75 -10.54
C ASP A 28 0.08 9.86 -11.05
N GLU A 29 -0.16 8.72 -10.39
CA GLU A 29 -1.27 7.81 -10.71
C GLU A 29 -2.54 8.09 -9.89
N GLY A 30 -2.56 9.18 -9.11
CA GLY A 30 -3.72 9.60 -8.31
C GLY A 30 -3.90 8.87 -6.97
N GLY A 31 -3.00 7.95 -6.61
CA GLY A 31 -2.97 7.28 -5.31
C GLY A 31 -2.45 8.16 -4.17
N PHE A 32 -2.74 7.79 -2.92
CA PHE A 32 -2.17 8.44 -1.73
C PHE A 32 -0.83 7.81 -1.35
N ALA A 33 0.07 8.61 -0.77
CA ALA A 33 1.39 8.18 -0.32
C ALA A 33 1.63 8.51 1.17
N PRO A 34 0.89 7.91 2.12
CA PRO A 34 1.17 8.07 3.54
C PRO A 34 2.52 7.45 3.91
N ASN A 35 3.19 8.04 4.91
CA ASN A 35 4.45 7.52 5.43
C ASN A 35 4.23 6.30 6.36
N ILE A 36 3.89 5.16 5.75
CA ILE A 36 3.71 3.88 6.45
C ILE A 36 5.05 3.28 6.86
N GLN A 37 5.07 2.58 8.00
CA GLN A 37 6.27 1.98 8.57
C GLN A 37 6.54 0.57 8.01
N ASP A 38 5.48 -0.15 7.63
CA ASP A 38 5.59 -1.47 7.01
C ASP A 38 4.47 -1.73 5.98
N ASN A 39 4.66 -2.74 5.13
CA ASN A 39 3.74 -3.07 4.05
C ASN A 39 2.36 -3.55 4.55
N LYS A 40 2.30 -4.12 5.76
CA LYS A 40 1.05 -4.63 6.33
C LYS A 40 0.14 -3.48 6.72
N GLU A 41 0.70 -2.38 7.22
CA GLU A 41 -0.03 -1.15 7.53
C GLU A 41 -0.80 -0.62 6.29
N GLY A 42 -0.17 -0.63 5.12
CA GLY A 42 -0.83 -0.26 3.86
C GLY A 42 -2.01 -1.18 3.51
N LEU A 43 -1.86 -2.49 3.68
CA LEU A 43 -2.95 -3.45 3.47
C LEU A 43 -4.10 -3.28 4.48
N ASP A 44 -3.78 -2.95 5.73
CA ASP A 44 -4.78 -2.75 6.78
C ASP A 44 -5.58 -1.45 6.57
N LEU A 45 -4.96 -0.39 6.03
CA LEU A 45 -5.66 0.82 5.56
C LEU A 45 -6.67 0.48 4.45
N LEU A 46 -6.26 -0.29 3.43
CA LEU A 46 -7.12 -0.69 2.33
C LEU A 46 -8.31 -1.54 2.82
N LYS A 47 -8.05 -2.52 3.69
CA LYS A 47 -9.12 -3.34 4.30
C LYS A 47 -10.10 -2.49 5.10
N THR A 48 -9.60 -1.54 5.88
CA THR A 48 -10.42 -0.61 6.67
C THR A 48 -11.31 0.23 5.74
N ALA A 49 -10.75 0.79 4.67
CA ALA A 49 -11.50 1.59 3.72
C ALA A 49 -12.60 0.79 3.00
N ILE A 50 -12.30 -0.45 2.58
CA ILE A 50 -13.27 -1.37 1.97
C ILE A 50 -14.41 -1.69 2.93
N GLN A 51 -14.08 -1.93 4.21
CA GLN A 51 -15.06 -2.21 5.26
C GLN A 51 -15.96 -0.99 5.52
N LEU A 52 -15.38 0.20 5.67
CA LEU A 52 -16.12 1.44 5.92
C LEU A 52 -17.07 1.79 4.75
N ALA A 53 -16.66 1.49 3.52
CA ALA A 53 -17.50 1.66 2.34
C ALA A 53 -18.58 0.58 2.18
N GLY A 54 -18.61 -0.46 3.02
CA GLY A 54 -19.61 -1.53 2.98
C GLY A 54 -19.41 -2.56 1.86
N TYR A 55 -18.17 -2.71 1.37
CA TYR A 55 -17.85 -3.57 0.22
C TYR A 55 -16.96 -4.78 0.56
N THR A 56 -16.90 -5.18 1.83
CA THR A 56 -16.21 -6.41 2.23
C THR A 56 -16.68 -7.61 1.40
N GLY A 57 -15.73 -8.38 0.87
CA GLY A 57 -16.00 -9.53 0.00
C GLY A 57 -16.42 -9.21 -1.43
N LYS A 58 -16.55 -7.92 -1.78
CA LYS A 58 -16.90 -7.45 -3.14
C LYS A 58 -15.73 -6.80 -3.86
N ILE A 59 -14.64 -6.49 -3.13
CA ILE A 59 -13.42 -5.88 -3.65
C ILE A 59 -12.23 -6.75 -3.25
N SER A 60 -11.35 -7.01 -4.20
CA SER A 60 -10.06 -7.68 -4.01
C SER A 60 -8.92 -6.68 -4.14
N ILE A 61 -7.79 -6.95 -3.48
CA ILE A 61 -6.59 -6.11 -3.53
C ILE A 61 -5.60 -6.70 -4.53
N GLY A 62 -5.10 -5.87 -5.44
CA GLY A 62 -3.94 -6.15 -6.28
C GLY A 62 -2.74 -5.35 -5.82
N MET A 63 -1.53 -5.86 -6.06
CA MET A 63 -0.27 -5.21 -5.68
C MET A 63 0.72 -5.36 -6.83
N ASP A 64 1.29 -4.25 -7.27
CA ASP A 64 2.52 -4.25 -8.05
C ASP A 64 3.68 -4.04 -7.09
N VAL A 65 4.48 -5.09 -6.89
CA VAL A 65 5.59 -5.06 -5.93
C VAL A 65 6.81 -4.33 -6.52
N ALA A 66 6.89 -4.18 -7.85
CA ALA A 66 8.07 -3.63 -8.53
C ALA A 66 9.39 -4.22 -7.98
N ALA A 67 9.45 -5.55 -7.76
CA ALA A 67 10.52 -6.22 -7.02
C ALA A 67 11.94 -5.95 -7.55
N SER A 68 12.06 -5.65 -8.85
CA SER A 68 13.32 -5.26 -9.50
C SER A 68 13.95 -4.01 -8.86
N GLU A 69 13.15 -3.07 -8.36
CA GLU A 69 13.63 -1.84 -7.69
C GLU A 69 14.28 -2.13 -6.33
N PHE A 70 13.98 -3.28 -5.74
CA PHE A 70 14.48 -3.72 -4.44
C PHE A 70 15.61 -4.75 -4.56
N PHE A 71 15.94 -5.17 -5.77
CA PHE A 71 16.97 -6.17 -6.02
C PHE A 71 18.35 -5.54 -6.11
N LYS A 72 19.28 -5.98 -5.25
CA LYS A 72 20.69 -5.58 -5.30
C LYS A 72 21.60 -6.77 -5.04
N GLU A 73 22.48 -7.04 -6.00
CA GLU A 73 23.61 -7.99 -5.87
C GLU A 73 23.22 -9.38 -5.31
N GLY A 74 22.15 -9.99 -5.85
CA GLY A 74 21.72 -11.33 -5.41
C GLY A 74 20.94 -11.34 -4.10
N SER A 75 20.51 -10.17 -3.62
CA SER A 75 19.68 -10.05 -2.42
C SER A 75 18.52 -9.08 -2.64
N MET A 76 17.43 -9.29 -1.93
CA MET A 76 16.26 -8.39 -1.94
C MET A 76 16.31 -7.52 -0.69
N ILE A 77 16.30 -6.20 -0.87
CA ILE A 77 16.31 -5.21 0.20
C ILE A 77 14.88 -4.70 0.38
N LEU A 78 14.17 -5.25 1.37
CA LEU A 78 12.75 -4.89 1.62
C LEU A 78 12.62 -3.67 2.55
N THR A 79 13.61 -3.45 3.41
CA THR A 79 13.74 -2.24 4.25
C THR A 79 15.22 -1.94 4.41
N SER A 80 15.58 -0.74 4.88
CA SER A 80 16.99 -0.37 5.15
C SER A 80 17.71 -1.30 6.15
N LYS A 81 16.97 -2.17 6.86
CA LYS A 81 17.50 -3.10 7.87
C LYS A 81 17.38 -4.57 7.49
N ILE A 82 16.65 -4.93 6.42
CA ILE A 82 16.36 -6.33 6.08
C ILE A 82 16.85 -6.62 4.66
N GLN A 83 17.89 -7.46 4.59
CA GLN A 83 18.44 -8.02 3.37
C GLN A 83 18.16 -9.53 3.35
N ILE A 84 17.43 -9.98 2.34
CA ILE A 84 17.15 -11.41 2.15
C ILE A 84 18.07 -11.92 1.04
N PRO A 85 19.03 -12.81 1.33
CA PRO A 85 19.84 -13.43 0.30
C PRO A 85 18.97 -14.33 -0.59
N ILE A 86 19.10 -14.19 -1.90
CA ILE A 86 18.44 -15.07 -2.86
C ILE A 86 19.36 -16.27 -3.05
N PRO A 87 18.88 -17.52 -2.83
CA PRO A 87 19.70 -18.70 -3.05
C PRO A 87 20.12 -18.76 -4.52
N ALA A 88 21.44 -18.84 -4.76
CA ALA A 88 21.98 -19.11 -6.08
C ALA A 88 21.57 -20.53 -6.48
N ASN A 89 20.61 -20.65 -7.38
CA ASN A 89 20.38 -21.92 -8.06
C ASN A 89 21.50 -22.11 -9.08
N GLY A 90 22.50 -22.93 -8.72
CA GLY A 90 23.54 -23.46 -9.63
C GLY A 90 24.67 -22.49 -9.95
#